data_AF-A0A183G775-F1
#
_entry.id   AF-A0A183G775-F1
#
_cell.length_a   1.000
_cell.length_b   1.000
_cell.length_c   1.000
_cell.angle_alpha   90.00
_cell.angle_beta   90.00
_cell.angle_gamma   90.00
#
_symmetry.space_group_name_H-M   'P 1'
#
loop_
_entity.id
_entity.type
_entity.pdbx_description
1 polymer ?
#
loop_
_entity_poly.entity_id
_entity_poly.type
_entity_poly.pdbx_seq_one_letter_code
_entity_poly.pdbx_strand_id
1 'polypeptide(L)'
;MWRYIQTYTVRFKQEVDEEGMPLWYIMDEFGVRIAHSDHPNVRVVPLFFIPHNAAYSVMLLTKEISEGEEVCRDYADHCLGRRQPEWRPFLMVPWLDEDLDLDEEIQRQPPDENFFVTGRTLEALPSEADQLVAAEAIRKRDLSRPLRVFADGLQMLDNLSAVKYEEVCSWRDADVIWLKRHFQEYDQLCVDNPPALVNQFPHESCLTVKDLLSAILIDQNSGEVPDWYQTCFNLNTELPQFVSHYLDRKKKYGVISLGNDQNGRSELHGIVPTGGRVMATCDASAVKWARVYVECSIKDSFSGLDNTWIIKPWNLARGMDMHVSNDLRQIVRLIESGPKVRSSLFSSSGLIPNRRK
;
A
#
# COMPACT_ATOMS: atom_id res chain seq x y z
N MET A 1 -4.15 -22.91 2.86
CA MET A 1 -2.79 -22.41 2.57
C MET A 1 -2.35 -21.34 3.57
N TRP A 2 -3.05 -20.20 3.68
CA TRP A 2 -2.65 -19.04 4.50
C TRP A 2 -2.46 -19.28 6.01
N ARG A 3 -3.02 -20.38 6.54
CA ARG A 3 -2.76 -20.86 7.90
C ARG A 3 -1.29 -21.24 8.11
N TYR A 4 -0.69 -21.94 7.14
CA TYR A 4 0.64 -22.57 7.28
C TYR A 4 1.77 -21.81 6.58
N ILE A 5 1.43 -20.84 5.73
CA ILE A 5 2.41 -20.08 4.99
C ILE A 5 3.27 -19.25 5.96
N GLN A 6 4.51 -19.01 5.57
CA GLN A 6 5.50 -18.23 6.29
C GLN A 6 6.17 -17.29 5.31
N THR A 7 6.82 -16.25 5.83
CA THR A 7 7.58 -15.32 5.01
C THR A 7 8.91 -14.97 5.68
N TYR A 8 9.92 -14.69 4.86
CA TYR A 8 11.13 -14.00 5.29
C TYR A 8 11.62 -13.08 4.17
N THR A 9 12.43 -12.11 4.54
CA THR A 9 13.08 -11.20 3.59
C THR A 9 14.57 -11.20 3.89
N VAL A 10 15.39 -11.34 2.86
CA VAL A 10 16.84 -11.20 2.94
C VAL A 10 17.21 -9.94 2.18
N ARG A 11 17.98 -9.07 2.81
CA ARG A 11 18.48 -7.85 2.16
C ARG A 11 20.00 -7.87 2.21
N PHE A 12 20.63 -7.96 1.04
CA PHE A 12 22.09 -7.89 0.90
C PHE A 12 22.58 -6.46 0.66
N LYS A 13 21.73 -5.60 0.09
CA LYS A 13 21.98 -4.17 -0.11
C LYS A 13 21.02 -3.34 0.75
N GLN A 14 21.44 -2.11 1.03
CA GLN A 14 20.66 -1.15 1.83
C GLN A 14 19.55 -0.49 0.99
N GLU A 15 19.72 -0.44 -0.33
CA GLU A 15 18.71 0.07 -1.26
C GLU A 15 17.57 -0.94 -1.46
N VAL A 16 16.36 -0.41 -1.62
CA VAL A 16 15.15 -1.20 -1.85
C VAL A 16 15.09 -1.60 -3.33
N ASP A 17 15.70 -2.72 -3.67
CA ASP A 17 15.66 -3.31 -5.02
C ASP A 17 14.73 -4.53 -5.09
N GLU A 18 14.61 -5.12 -6.29
CA GLU A 18 13.87 -6.36 -6.55
C GLU A 18 14.41 -7.55 -5.73
N GLU A 19 15.67 -7.50 -5.26
CA GLU A 19 16.32 -8.56 -4.48
C GLU A 19 15.81 -8.61 -3.02
N GLY A 20 15.20 -7.52 -2.52
CA GLY A 20 14.63 -7.41 -1.17
C GLY A 20 13.17 -7.85 -1.03
N MET A 21 12.61 -8.60 -2.00
CA MET A 21 11.21 -9.06 -1.96
C MET A 21 10.97 -10.13 -0.89
N PRO A 22 9.79 -10.17 -0.27
CA PRO A 22 9.43 -11.22 0.67
C PRO A 22 9.30 -12.58 -0.04
N LEU A 23 9.99 -13.58 0.48
CA LEU A 23 9.87 -14.97 0.05
C LEU A 23 8.84 -15.67 0.91
N TRP A 24 7.76 -16.13 0.27
CA TRP A 24 6.72 -16.92 0.90
C TRP A 24 7.02 -18.41 0.75
N TYR A 25 6.89 -19.16 1.83
CA TYR A 25 7.17 -20.59 1.85
C TYR A 25 6.21 -21.32 2.78
N ILE A 26 6.13 -22.64 2.61
CA ILE A 26 5.47 -23.55 3.54
C ILE A 26 6.57 -24.50 4.00
N MET A 27 6.62 -24.81 5.30
CA MET A 27 7.54 -25.81 5.83
C MET A 27 7.20 -27.21 5.29
N ASP A 28 8.09 -28.17 5.50
CA ASP A 28 7.84 -29.58 5.21
C ASP A 28 6.70 -30.16 6.08
N GLU A 29 6.41 -31.46 5.90
CA GLU A 29 5.34 -32.16 6.60
C GLU A 29 5.48 -32.13 8.12
N PHE A 30 6.70 -32.01 8.64
CA PHE A 30 6.96 -31.91 10.07
C PHE A 30 6.72 -30.49 10.57
N GLY A 31 7.21 -29.47 9.86
CA GLY A 31 7.02 -28.08 10.25
C GLY A 31 5.57 -27.64 10.22
N VAL A 32 4.77 -28.10 9.24
CA VAL A 32 3.32 -27.76 9.18
C VAL A 32 2.51 -28.39 10.31
N ARG A 33 3.01 -29.44 10.96
CA ARG A 33 2.36 -30.05 12.14
C ARG A 33 2.56 -29.23 13.41
N ILE A 34 3.48 -28.27 13.42
CA ILE A 34 3.64 -27.36 14.56
C ILE A 34 2.42 -26.43 14.61
N ALA A 35 1.48 -26.80 15.48
CA ALA A 35 0.21 -26.13 15.63
C ALA A 35 0.36 -24.74 16.28
N HIS A 36 -0.66 -23.91 16.08
CA HIS A 36 -0.82 -22.69 16.85
C HIS A 36 -1.23 -23.02 18.29
N SER A 37 -0.70 -22.29 19.27
CA SER A 37 -1.17 -22.29 20.66
C SER A 37 -0.92 -20.94 21.32
N ASP A 38 -1.83 -20.52 22.21
CA ASP A 38 -1.63 -19.38 23.13
C ASP A 38 -0.63 -19.70 24.26
N HIS A 39 -0.28 -20.99 24.43
CA HIS A 39 0.68 -21.48 25.41
C HIS A 39 1.83 -22.25 24.75
N PRO A 40 2.56 -21.62 23.81
CA PRO A 40 3.55 -22.31 22.99
C PRO A 40 4.72 -22.87 23.83
N ASN A 41 5.33 -23.95 23.34
CA ASN A 41 6.58 -24.50 23.89
C ASN A 41 7.79 -24.33 22.95
N VAL A 42 7.55 -23.87 21.72
CA VAL A 42 8.60 -23.53 20.78
C VAL A 42 8.35 -22.21 20.07
N ARG A 43 9.44 -21.64 19.55
CA ARG A 43 9.41 -20.57 18.56
C ARG A 43 10.15 -21.03 17.31
N VAL A 44 9.54 -20.86 16.15
CA VAL A 44 10.17 -21.19 14.87
C VAL A 44 10.51 -19.90 14.14
N VAL A 45 11.78 -19.71 13.79
CA VAL A 45 12.27 -18.51 13.11
C VAL A 45 12.97 -18.87 11.80
N PRO A 46 12.77 -18.09 10.72
CA PRO A 46 13.58 -18.23 9.52
C PRO A 46 15.01 -17.72 9.79
N LEU A 47 16.01 -18.51 9.44
CA LEU A 47 17.42 -18.17 9.49
C LEU A 47 18.03 -18.34 8.11
N PHE A 48 18.51 -17.26 7.50
CA PHE A 48 19.30 -17.34 6.27
C PHE A 48 20.77 -17.54 6.62
N PHE A 49 21.31 -18.72 6.31
CA PHE A 49 22.69 -19.07 6.61
C PHE A 49 23.57 -18.82 5.38
N ILE A 50 24.29 -17.70 5.41
CA ILE A 50 25.11 -17.19 4.30
C ILE A 50 26.08 -18.24 3.74
N PRO A 51 26.85 -18.99 4.55
CA PRO A 51 27.83 -19.96 4.01
C PRO A 51 27.22 -21.07 3.16
N HIS A 52 25.96 -21.46 3.43
CA HIS A 52 25.25 -22.44 2.61
C HIS A 52 24.36 -21.80 1.54
N ASN A 53 24.24 -20.47 1.55
CA ASN A 53 23.29 -19.73 0.72
C ASN A 53 21.86 -20.32 0.80
N ALA A 54 21.43 -20.67 2.01
CA ALA A 54 20.18 -21.40 2.25
C ALA A 54 19.42 -20.84 3.45
N ALA A 55 18.08 -20.89 3.39
CA ALA A 55 17.20 -20.57 4.50
C ALA A 55 16.80 -21.84 5.27
N TYR A 56 16.83 -21.75 6.60
CA TYR A 56 16.43 -22.81 7.52
C TYR A 56 15.29 -22.31 8.41
N SER A 57 14.34 -23.18 8.73
CA SER A 57 13.40 -22.96 9.83
C SER A 57 14.02 -23.52 11.10
N VAL A 58 14.46 -22.63 11.99
CA VAL A 58 15.10 -23.02 13.26
C VAL A 58 14.04 -23.03 14.35
N MET A 59 13.85 -24.19 14.96
CA MET A 59 12.97 -24.37 16.12
C MET A 59 13.77 -24.18 17.41
N LEU A 60 13.33 -23.23 18.23
CA LEU A 60 13.92 -22.90 19.52
C LEU A 60 12.91 -23.25 20.61
N LEU A 61 13.34 -24.03 21.60
CA LEU A 61 12.53 -24.33 22.78
C LEU A 61 12.35 -23.06 23.62
N THR A 62 11.13 -22.77 24.05
CA THR A 62 10.83 -21.67 24.98
C THR A 62 10.64 -22.15 26.41
N LYS A 63 10.38 -23.45 26.58
CA LYS A 63 10.30 -24.18 27.86
C LYS A 63 10.71 -25.64 27.64
N GLU A 64 10.92 -26.36 28.73
CA GLU A 64 11.16 -27.81 28.68
C GLU A 64 9.94 -28.53 28.10
N ILE A 65 10.17 -29.57 27.29
CA ILE A 65 9.13 -30.36 26.62
C ILE A 65 9.24 -31.81 27.07
N SER A 66 8.16 -32.36 27.60
CA SER A 66 8.10 -33.76 28.04
C SER A 66 7.89 -34.73 26.87
N GLU A 67 8.26 -35.99 27.06
CA GLU A 67 7.96 -37.04 26.07
C GLU A 67 6.45 -37.12 25.82
N GLY A 68 6.05 -37.08 24.54
CA GLY A 68 4.65 -37.10 24.13
C GLY A 68 3.93 -35.74 24.21
N GLU A 69 4.58 -34.68 24.71
CA GLU A 69 4.01 -33.33 24.70
C GLU A 69 3.95 -32.78 23.27
N GLU A 70 2.84 -32.12 22.93
CA GLU A 70 2.63 -31.53 21.61
C GLU A 70 3.49 -30.27 21.42
N VAL A 71 4.24 -30.23 20.32
CA VAL A 71 5.04 -29.06 19.94
C VAL A 71 4.17 -28.02 19.26
N CYS A 72 4.10 -26.83 19.85
CA CYS A 72 3.24 -25.73 19.41
C CYS A 72 3.95 -24.37 19.48
N ARG A 73 3.55 -23.46 18.60
CA ARG A 73 4.08 -22.09 18.50
C ARG A 73 2.96 -21.06 18.50
N ASP A 74 3.29 -19.83 18.83
CA ASP A 74 2.38 -18.71 18.57
C ASP A 74 2.63 -18.18 17.14
N TYR A 75 1.57 -18.03 16.36
CA TYR A 75 1.60 -17.46 15.01
C TYR A 75 1.25 -15.97 14.99
N ALA A 76 0.56 -15.47 16.02
CA ALA A 76 0.32 -14.05 16.22
C ALA A 76 1.52 -13.34 16.87
N ASP A 77 2.52 -14.09 17.36
CA ASP A 77 3.73 -13.55 17.99
C ASP A 77 4.77 -13.00 16.97
N HIS A 78 4.41 -11.91 16.29
CA HIS A 78 5.29 -11.14 15.40
C HIS A 78 5.45 -9.69 15.86
N CYS A 79 6.29 -8.92 15.18
CA CYS A 79 6.65 -7.55 15.57
C CYS A 79 5.45 -6.60 15.74
N LEU A 80 4.35 -6.81 15.02
CA LEU A 80 3.15 -5.99 15.17
C LEU A 80 2.32 -6.45 16.37
N GLY A 81 2.07 -7.75 16.53
CA GLY A 81 1.37 -8.30 17.70
C GLY A 81 2.03 -7.98 19.03
N ARG A 82 3.38 -7.92 19.07
CA ARG A 82 4.11 -7.47 20.29
C ARG A 82 3.98 -5.98 20.57
N ARG A 83 3.86 -5.15 19.54
CA ARG A 83 3.69 -3.70 19.67
C ARG A 83 2.25 -3.33 20.03
N GLN A 84 1.29 -4.13 19.58
CA GLN A 84 -0.15 -3.92 19.77
C GLN A 84 -0.80 -5.24 20.23
N PRO A 85 -0.65 -5.63 21.50
CA PRO A 85 -1.19 -6.89 22.04
C PRO A 85 -2.70 -7.03 21.87
N GLU A 86 -3.43 -5.92 21.91
CA GLU A 86 -4.87 -5.83 21.70
C GLU A 86 -5.29 -6.16 20.25
N TRP A 87 -4.35 -6.20 19.30
CA TRP A 87 -4.64 -6.60 17.92
C TRP A 87 -4.65 -8.12 17.73
N ARG A 88 -4.35 -8.90 18.78
CA ARG A 88 -4.31 -10.36 18.71
C ARG A 88 -5.54 -10.98 18.04
N PRO A 89 -6.80 -10.59 18.34
CA PRO A 89 -7.98 -11.19 17.68
C PRO A 89 -7.94 -11.04 16.15
N PHE A 90 -7.51 -9.88 15.64
CA PHE A 90 -7.42 -9.60 14.21
C PHE A 90 -6.27 -10.33 13.54
N LEU A 91 -5.13 -10.48 14.22
CA LEU A 91 -3.98 -11.24 13.74
C LEU A 91 -4.27 -12.75 13.70
N MET A 92 -5.20 -13.21 14.53
CA MET A 92 -5.62 -14.61 14.61
C MET A 92 -6.62 -15.03 13.54
N VAL A 93 -7.15 -14.11 12.73
CA VAL A 93 -8.12 -14.40 11.64
C VAL A 93 -7.73 -15.59 10.74
N PRO A 94 -6.46 -15.79 10.33
CA PRO A 94 -6.07 -16.95 9.53
C PRO A 94 -6.24 -18.31 10.22
N TRP A 95 -6.41 -18.32 11.54
CA TRP A 95 -6.55 -19.49 12.41
C TRP A 95 -7.97 -19.72 12.91
N LEU A 96 -8.90 -18.78 12.64
CA LEU A 96 -10.31 -18.94 12.99
C LEU A 96 -11.04 -19.75 11.92
N ASP A 97 -11.88 -20.68 12.38
CA ASP A 97 -12.78 -21.44 11.52
C ASP A 97 -13.90 -20.55 10.97
N GLU A 98 -14.42 -19.65 11.81
CA GLU A 98 -15.44 -18.66 11.48
C GLU A 98 -14.86 -17.24 11.42
N ASP A 99 -15.60 -16.30 10.85
CA ASP A 99 -15.19 -14.89 10.87
C ASP A 99 -15.27 -14.33 12.30
N LEU A 100 -14.52 -13.26 12.58
CA LEU A 100 -14.65 -12.53 13.84
C LEU A 100 -16.07 -11.97 13.97
N ASP A 101 -16.69 -12.20 15.13
CA ASP A 101 -17.88 -11.48 15.53
C ASP A 101 -17.46 -10.21 16.28
N LEU A 102 -17.84 -9.06 15.73
CA LEU A 102 -17.53 -7.75 16.29
C LEU A 102 -18.83 -7.13 16.75
N ASP A 103 -18.89 -6.75 18.03
CA ASP A 103 -20.07 -6.12 18.63
C ASP A 103 -20.38 -4.76 17.99
N GLU A 104 -19.33 -4.01 17.61
CA GLU A 104 -19.43 -2.66 17.06
C GLU A 104 -18.46 -2.42 15.90
N GLU A 105 -18.80 -1.46 15.03
CA GLU A 105 -17.90 -1.00 13.97
C GLU A 105 -16.75 -0.17 14.54
N ILE A 106 -15.53 -0.52 14.18
CA ILE A 106 -14.32 0.16 14.63
C ILE A 106 -14.03 1.31 13.67
N GLN A 107 -14.32 2.53 14.13
CA GLN A 107 -14.13 3.74 13.35
C GLN A 107 -12.65 4.08 13.12
N ARG A 108 -12.37 4.70 11.98
CA ARG A 108 -11.04 5.21 11.65
C ARG A 108 -10.69 6.42 12.50
N GLN A 109 -9.42 6.53 12.84
CA GLN A 109 -8.87 7.68 13.55
C GLN A 109 -7.85 8.37 12.65
N PRO A 110 -7.84 9.71 12.59
CA PRO A 110 -6.80 10.44 11.91
C PRO A 110 -5.42 10.07 12.47
N PRO A 111 -4.38 9.95 11.61
CA PRO A 111 -3.03 9.67 12.06
C PRO A 111 -2.48 10.85 12.87
N ASP A 112 -1.71 10.55 13.92
CA ASP A 112 -1.00 11.55 14.72
C ASP A 112 0.27 12.06 14.02
N GLU A 113 0.91 13.09 14.58
CA GLU A 113 2.16 13.65 14.03
C GLU A 113 3.28 12.60 13.97
N ASN A 114 3.29 11.65 14.91
CA ASN A 114 4.30 10.60 14.96
C ASN A 114 4.19 9.64 13.77
N PHE A 115 2.99 9.47 13.21
CA PHE A 115 2.78 8.74 11.96
C PHE A 115 3.61 9.31 10.82
N PHE A 116 3.83 10.62 10.75
CA PHE A 116 4.58 11.27 9.67
C PHE A 116 6.09 11.23 9.88
N VAL A 117 6.55 11.03 11.12
CA VAL A 117 7.97 11.01 11.48
C VAL A 117 8.55 9.60 11.53
N THR A 118 7.81 8.65 12.11
CA THR A 118 8.34 7.31 12.42
C THR A 118 8.75 6.53 11.17
N GLY A 119 9.98 6.01 11.16
CA GLY A 119 10.48 5.16 10.08
C GLY A 119 10.80 5.92 8.78
N ARG A 120 10.89 7.25 8.82
CA ARG A 120 11.23 8.11 7.68
C ARG A 120 12.49 8.90 7.93
N THR A 121 13.13 9.31 6.85
CA THR A 121 14.24 10.26 6.94
C THR A 121 13.66 11.67 7.03
N LEU A 122 13.98 12.38 8.11
CA LEU A 122 13.58 13.76 8.27
C LEU A 122 14.47 14.66 7.41
N GLU A 123 13.82 15.52 6.65
CA GLU A 123 14.49 16.56 5.87
C GLU A 123 14.66 17.80 6.74
N ALA A 124 15.89 18.30 6.84
CA ALA A 124 16.17 19.57 7.50
C ALA A 124 15.86 20.71 6.53
N LEU A 125 14.92 21.57 6.92
CA LEU A 125 14.61 22.77 6.15
C LEU A 125 15.62 23.88 6.48
N PRO A 126 16.09 24.65 5.48
CA PRO A 126 16.92 25.83 5.71
C PRO A 126 16.17 26.89 6.52
N SER A 127 16.90 27.70 7.29
CA SER A 127 16.32 28.80 8.04
C SER A 127 15.68 29.85 7.11
N GLU A 128 14.71 30.62 7.58
CA GLU A 128 14.10 31.69 6.77
C GLU A 128 15.15 32.69 6.25
N ALA A 129 16.19 32.97 7.05
CA ALA A 129 17.29 33.84 6.64
C ALA A 129 18.09 33.26 5.46
N ASP A 130 18.41 31.97 5.51
CA ASP A 130 19.15 31.28 4.44
C ASP A 130 18.30 31.15 3.17
N GLN A 131 16.98 30.94 3.31
CA GLN A 131 16.04 30.93 2.19
C GLN A 131 16.01 32.28 1.46
N LEU A 132 16.04 33.40 2.19
CA LEU A 132 16.08 34.74 1.59
C LEU A 132 17.40 34.97 0.82
N VAL A 133 18.53 34.51 1.37
CA VAL A 133 19.83 34.58 0.70
C VAL A 133 19.81 33.75 -0.59
N ALA A 134 19.32 32.51 -0.53
CA ALA A 134 19.18 31.65 -1.69
C ALA A 134 18.25 32.25 -2.76
N ALA A 135 17.09 32.81 -2.36
CA ALA A 135 16.15 33.46 -3.28
C ALA A 135 16.79 34.63 -4.05
N GLU A 136 17.61 35.45 -3.38
CA GLU A 136 18.31 36.55 -4.02
C GLU A 136 19.44 36.06 -4.93
N ALA A 137 20.16 35.01 -4.53
CA ALA A 137 21.17 34.36 -5.37
C ALA A 137 20.54 33.77 -6.65
N ILE A 138 19.35 33.17 -6.53
CA ILE A 138 18.57 32.63 -7.66
C ILE A 138 18.23 33.72 -8.68
N ARG A 139 17.79 34.90 -8.21
CA ARG A 139 17.43 36.02 -9.09
C ARG A 139 18.62 36.58 -9.87
N LYS A 140 19.83 36.45 -9.33
CA LYS A 140 21.08 36.99 -9.90
C LYS A 140 21.88 35.98 -10.72
N ARG A 141 21.30 34.81 -11.04
CA ARG A 141 21.99 33.76 -11.78
C ARG A 141 22.40 34.21 -13.18
N ASP A 142 23.62 33.85 -13.56
CA ASP A 142 24.09 33.96 -14.92
C ASP A 142 23.69 32.71 -15.71
N LEU A 143 22.79 32.89 -16.69
CA LEU A 143 22.31 31.84 -17.59
C LEU A 143 22.87 32.01 -19.02
N SER A 144 23.91 32.83 -19.21
CA SER A 144 24.51 33.09 -20.53
C SER A 144 25.43 31.96 -20.99
N ARG A 145 26.00 31.21 -20.04
CA ARG A 145 26.84 30.03 -20.28
C ARG A 145 26.02 28.73 -20.29
N PRO A 146 26.58 27.62 -20.80
CA PRO A 146 25.97 26.30 -20.62
C PRO A 146 25.67 26.02 -19.14
N LEU A 147 24.53 25.39 -18.87
CA LEU A 147 24.13 25.04 -17.52
C LEU A 147 25.04 23.94 -16.97
N ARG A 148 25.56 24.12 -15.76
CA ARG A 148 26.25 23.06 -15.03
C ARG A 148 25.22 22.17 -14.37
N VAL A 149 25.21 20.89 -14.74
CA VAL A 149 24.23 19.92 -14.25
C VAL A 149 24.93 18.82 -13.47
N PHE A 150 24.49 18.61 -12.23
CA PHE A 150 24.85 17.43 -11.44
C PHE A 150 23.69 16.44 -11.50
N ALA A 151 23.92 15.23 -12.00
CA ALA A 151 22.87 14.23 -12.17
C ALA A 151 23.33 12.80 -11.88
N ASP A 152 22.41 11.95 -11.42
CA ASP A 152 22.62 10.51 -11.20
C ASP A 152 22.06 9.64 -12.36
N GLY A 153 21.69 10.27 -13.47
CA GLY A 153 21.32 9.59 -14.70
C GLY A 153 20.96 10.55 -15.83
N LEU A 154 21.64 10.40 -16.98
CA LEU A 154 21.56 11.35 -18.10
C LEU A 154 20.43 11.06 -19.10
N GLN A 155 19.70 9.95 -18.97
CA GLN A 155 18.69 9.52 -19.95
C GLN A 155 17.66 10.61 -20.32
N MET A 156 17.30 11.48 -19.37
CA MET A 156 16.40 12.62 -19.62
C MET A 156 17.13 13.82 -20.24
N LEU A 157 18.40 14.03 -19.88
CA LEU A 157 19.23 15.14 -20.32
C LEU A 157 19.71 14.95 -21.77
N ASP A 158 19.93 13.72 -22.20
CA ASP A 158 20.39 13.36 -23.56
C ASP A 158 19.41 13.81 -24.66
N ASN A 159 18.15 14.08 -24.31
CA ASN A 159 17.11 14.54 -25.24
C ASN A 159 16.92 16.07 -25.23
N LEU A 160 17.70 16.81 -24.45
CA LEU A 160 17.62 18.28 -24.39
C LEU A 160 18.29 18.90 -25.62
N SER A 161 17.50 19.28 -26.62
CA SER A 161 18.01 19.94 -27.84
C SER A 161 18.10 21.46 -27.75
N ALA A 162 17.36 22.08 -26.82
CA ALA A 162 17.23 23.54 -26.71
C ALA A 162 18.20 24.18 -25.69
N VAL A 163 18.77 23.38 -24.79
CA VAL A 163 19.57 23.86 -23.66
C VAL A 163 20.95 23.24 -23.74
N LYS A 164 21.99 24.09 -23.78
CA LYS A 164 23.37 23.62 -23.65
C LYS A 164 23.66 23.39 -22.18
N TYR A 165 24.25 22.24 -21.87
CA TYR A 165 24.67 21.90 -20.52
C TYR A 165 26.05 21.26 -20.52
N GLU A 166 26.71 21.33 -19.38
CA GLU A 166 27.93 20.60 -19.06
C GLU A 166 27.71 19.84 -17.74
N GLU A 167 28.24 18.63 -17.66
CA GLU A 167 28.13 17.81 -16.45
C GLU A 167 29.21 18.22 -15.44
N VAL A 168 28.83 18.29 -14.18
CA VAL A 168 29.76 18.52 -13.06
C VAL A 168 29.74 17.34 -12.09
N CYS A 169 30.89 17.05 -11.48
CA CYS A 169 31.03 15.92 -10.55
C CYS A 169 30.56 16.23 -9.11
N SER A 170 30.17 17.47 -8.84
CA SER A 170 29.83 17.97 -7.50
C SER A 170 28.59 18.85 -7.59
N TRP A 171 27.61 18.59 -6.73
CA TRP A 171 26.40 19.41 -6.65
C TRP A 171 26.70 20.85 -6.18
N ARG A 172 27.83 21.08 -5.52
CA ARG A 172 28.29 22.41 -5.05
C ARG A 172 28.66 23.35 -6.19
N ASP A 173 28.99 22.78 -7.36
CA ASP A 173 29.39 23.52 -8.56
C ASP A 173 28.27 23.54 -9.61
N ALA A 174 27.10 22.99 -9.31
CA ALA A 174 25.99 22.85 -10.25
C ALA A 174 25.08 24.08 -10.24
N ASP A 175 24.48 24.40 -11.38
CA ASP A 175 23.36 25.34 -11.47
C ASP A 175 22.01 24.60 -11.30
N VAL A 176 21.98 23.34 -11.72
CA VAL A 176 20.85 22.42 -11.62
C VAL A 176 21.33 21.07 -11.08
N ILE A 177 20.67 20.60 -10.03
CA ILE A 177 20.82 19.29 -9.41
C ILE A 177 19.61 18.47 -9.88
N TRP A 178 19.88 17.44 -10.68
CA TRP A 178 18.86 16.59 -11.28
C TRP A 178 19.04 15.13 -10.84
N LEU A 179 18.31 14.74 -9.80
CA LEU A 179 18.45 13.43 -9.18
C LEU A 179 17.20 12.58 -9.40
N LYS A 180 17.42 11.30 -9.66
CA LYS A 180 16.42 10.23 -9.59
C LYS A 180 16.24 9.76 -8.14
N ARG A 181 17.33 9.73 -7.37
CA ARG A 181 17.28 9.45 -5.93
C ARG A 181 16.78 10.66 -5.16
N HIS A 182 16.22 10.42 -3.98
CA HIS A 182 15.68 11.48 -3.12
C HIS A 182 16.80 12.39 -2.60
N PHE A 183 16.57 13.71 -2.66
CA PHE A 183 17.47 14.73 -2.14
C PHE A 183 17.02 15.17 -0.73
N GLN A 184 17.95 15.26 0.22
CA GLN A 184 17.66 15.52 1.63
C GLN A 184 18.44 16.72 2.22
N GLU A 185 19.48 17.19 1.54
CA GLU A 185 20.46 18.17 2.04
C GLU A 185 20.02 19.63 1.74
N TYR A 186 18.74 19.97 1.97
CA TYR A 186 18.20 21.29 1.61
C TYR A 186 18.79 22.44 2.44
N ASP A 187 19.08 22.20 3.71
CA ASP A 187 19.77 23.14 4.59
C ASP A 187 21.19 23.44 4.10
N GLN A 188 21.97 22.39 3.82
CA GLN A 188 23.33 22.50 3.33
C GLN A 188 23.39 23.10 1.92
N LEU A 189 22.39 22.82 1.08
CA LEU A 189 22.25 23.42 -0.25
C LEU A 189 22.17 24.94 -0.17
N CYS A 190 21.35 25.48 0.72
CA CYS A 190 21.20 26.93 0.87
C CYS A 190 22.49 27.63 1.31
N VAL A 191 23.36 26.93 2.04
CA VAL A 191 24.64 27.47 2.53
C VAL A 191 25.73 27.34 1.47
N ASP A 192 25.89 26.15 0.89
CA ASP A 192 27.05 25.82 0.05
C ASP A 192 26.84 26.13 -1.42
N ASN A 193 25.60 26.04 -1.90
CA ASN A 193 25.24 26.40 -3.27
C ASN A 193 23.85 27.05 -3.32
N PRO A 194 23.69 28.26 -2.72
CA PRO A 194 22.42 28.98 -2.71
C PRO A 194 21.77 29.19 -4.10
N PRO A 195 22.52 29.37 -5.20
CA PRO A 195 21.96 29.48 -6.53
C PRO A 195 21.92 28.13 -7.28
N ALA A 196 21.78 26.98 -6.63
CA ALA A 196 21.41 25.73 -7.31
C ALA A 196 19.89 25.50 -7.26
N LEU A 197 19.32 24.92 -8.33
CA LEU A 197 17.93 24.41 -8.32
C LEU A 197 17.97 22.89 -8.21
N VAL A 198 17.06 22.30 -7.45
CA VAL A 198 16.85 20.85 -7.36
C VAL A 198 15.54 20.51 -8.05
N ASN A 199 15.46 19.35 -8.70
CA ASN A 199 14.26 18.85 -9.37
C ASN A 199 13.23 18.21 -8.42
N GLN A 200 13.28 18.51 -7.13
CA GLN A 200 12.47 17.93 -6.06
C GLN A 200 12.09 19.03 -5.06
N PHE A 201 10.97 18.85 -4.36
CA PHE A 201 10.55 19.75 -3.29
C PHE A 201 10.76 19.12 -1.92
N PRO A 202 11.09 19.90 -0.89
CA PRO A 202 11.09 19.41 0.47
C PRO A 202 9.73 18.81 0.85
N HIS A 203 9.75 17.67 1.53
CA HIS A 203 8.56 16.92 1.98
C HIS A 203 7.60 16.48 0.87
N GLU A 204 8.03 16.43 -0.39
CA GLU A 204 7.19 15.93 -1.50
C GLU A 204 6.72 14.48 -1.30
N SER A 205 7.38 13.73 -0.41
CA SER A 205 6.97 12.39 0.03
C SER A 205 5.52 12.33 0.51
N CYS A 206 4.99 13.42 1.05
CA CYS A 206 3.59 13.50 1.46
C CYS A 206 2.61 13.24 0.31
N LEU A 207 3.02 13.50 -0.93
CA LEU A 207 2.23 13.27 -2.14
C LEU A 207 2.67 12.02 -2.92
N THR A 208 3.96 11.70 -2.89
CA THR A 208 4.53 10.62 -3.72
C THR A 208 4.50 9.25 -3.03
N VAL A 209 4.37 9.22 -1.70
CA VAL A 209 4.33 7.98 -0.90
C VAL A 209 2.89 7.64 -0.50
N LYS A 210 2.49 6.39 -0.71
CA LYS A 210 1.07 5.98 -0.68
C LYS A 210 0.42 6.12 0.70
N ASP A 211 1.13 5.77 1.76
CA ASP A 211 0.62 5.83 3.13
C ASP A 211 0.51 7.29 3.60
N LEU A 212 1.48 8.12 3.25
CA LEU A 212 1.46 9.55 3.55
C LEU A 212 0.34 10.29 2.78
N LEU A 213 0.18 10.01 1.48
CA LEU A 213 -0.92 10.57 0.69
C LEU A 213 -2.27 10.19 1.30
N SER A 214 -2.43 8.93 1.68
CA SER A 214 -3.65 8.48 2.34
C SER A 214 -3.86 9.18 3.68
N ALA A 215 -2.80 9.41 4.45
CA ALA A 215 -2.87 10.04 5.77
C ALA A 215 -3.26 11.53 5.70
N ILE A 216 -2.68 12.30 4.77
CA ILE A 216 -2.99 13.74 4.63
C ILE A 216 -4.40 14.00 4.10
N LEU A 217 -5.02 13.01 3.44
CA LEU A 217 -6.37 13.11 2.90
C LEU A 217 -7.46 12.78 3.92
N ILE A 218 -7.11 12.22 5.09
CA ILE A 218 -8.07 11.93 6.15
C ILE A 218 -8.44 13.24 6.85
N ASP A 219 -9.73 13.56 6.88
CA ASP A 219 -10.24 14.70 7.63
C ASP A 219 -10.00 14.51 9.14
N GLN A 220 -9.44 15.53 9.78
CA GLN A 220 -9.04 15.47 11.19
C GLN A 220 -10.23 15.41 12.16
N ASN A 221 -11.43 15.78 11.72
CA ASN A 221 -12.63 15.76 12.57
C ASN A 221 -13.48 14.51 12.32
N SER A 222 -13.68 14.12 11.06
CA SER A 222 -14.56 13.00 10.69
C SER A 222 -13.82 11.68 10.47
N GLY A 223 -12.52 11.68 10.21
CA GLY A 223 -11.78 10.47 9.82
C GLY A 223 -12.11 9.98 8.40
N GLU A 224 -12.92 10.74 7.65
CA GLU A 224 -13.32 10.41 6.28
C GLU A 224 -12.30 10.90 5.25
N VAL A 225 -12.37 10.35 4.04
CA VAL A 225 -11.56 10.78 2.90
C VAL A 225 -12.46 11.37 1.82
N PRO A 226 -11.95 12.25 0.93
CA PRO A 226 -12.76 12.83 -0.15
C PRO A 226 -13.37 11.77 -1.07
N ASP A 227 -14.57 12.01 -1.59
CA ASP A 227 -15.32 11.08 -2.46
C ASP A 227 -14.54 10.60 -3.69
N TRP A 228 -13.62 11.42 -4.20
CA TRP A 228 -12.79 11.09 -5.36
C TRP A 228 -11.61 10.18 -5.01
N TYR A 229 -11.30 10.01 -3.73
CA TYR A 229 -10.21 9.16 -3.24
C TYR A 229 -10.74 7.83 -2.75
N GLN A 230 -10.03 6.75 -3.09
CA GLN A 230 -10.42 5.41 -2.66
C GLN A 230 -10.19 5.23 -1.17
N THR A 231 -11.13 4.58 -0.47
CA THR A 231 -10.95 4.15 0.92
C THR A 231 -9.67 3.33 1.03
N CYS A 232 -8.78 3.79 1.91
CA CYS A 232 -7.43 3.28 1.98
C CYS A 232 -7.00 3.11 3.44
N PHE A 233 -6.43 1.95 3.78
CA PHE A 233 -5.99 1.60 5.14
C PHE A 233 -4.50 1.25 5.15
N ASN A 234 -3.77 1.75 6.14
CA ASN A 234 -2.43 1.26 6.46
C ASN A 234 -2.53 0.11 7.46
N LEU A 235 -2.22 -1.11 7.03
CA LEU A 235 -2.43 -2.31 7.85
C LEU A 235 -1.47 -2.45 9.05
N ASN A 236 -0.47 -1.56 9.18
CA ASN A 236 0.35 -1.48 10.39
C ASN A 236 -0.23 -0.56 11.47
N THR A 237 -1.15 0.35 11.10
CA THR A 237 -1.73 1.35 12.02
C THR A 237 -3.26 1.26 12.10
N GLU A 238 -3.91 0.61 11.14
CA GLU A 238 -5.38 0.55 11.01
C GLU A 238 -5.90 -0.88 10.76
N LEU A 239 -5.20 -1.94 11.22
CA LEU A 239 -5.66 -3.32 11.00
C LEU A 239 -7.07 -3.59 11.58
N PRO A 240 -7.37 -3.25 12.85
CA PRO A 240 -8.70 -3.47 13.41
C PRO A 240 -9.82 -2.78 12.63
N GLN A 241 -9.61 -1.51 12.26
CA GLN A 241 -10.53 -0.70 11.47
C GLN A 241 -10.75 -1.32 10.10
N PHE A 242 -9.67 -1.76 9.46
CA PHE A 242 -9.75 -2.44 8.19
C PHE A 242 -10.56 -3.75 8.28
N VAL A 243 -10.30 -4.60 9.29
CA VAL A 243 -11.03 -5.87 9.46
C VAL A 243 -12.51 -5.60 9.74
N SER A 244 -12.82 -4.63 10.61
CA SER A 244 -14.19 -4.23 10.91
C SER A 244 -14.94 -3.80 9.65
N HIS A 245 -14.37 -2.85 8.88
CA HIS A 245 -14.94 -2.38 7.62
C HIS A 245 -15.05 -3.50 6.56
N TYR A 246 -14.10 -4.44 6.52
CA TYR A 246 -14.17 -5.59 5.63
C TYR A 246 -15.36 -6.50 5.96
N LEU A 247 -15.59 -6.77 7.25
CA LEU A 247 -16.68 -7.63 7.71
C LEU A 247 -18.03 -6.96 7.49
N ASP A 248 -18.15 -5.65 7.73
CA ASP A 248 -19.35 -4.88 7.40
C ASP A 248 -19.67 -4.99 5.90
N ARG A 249 -18.69 -4.72 5.02
CA ARG A 249 -18.86 -4.91 3.57
C ARG A 249 -19.24 -6.35 3.22
N LYS A 250 -18.64 -7.36 3.86
CA LYS A 250 -18.98 -8.76 3.64
C LYS A 250 -20.45 -9.04 4.01
N LYS A 251 -20.94 -8.51 5.13
CA LYS A 251 -22.36 -8.63 5.55
C LYS A 251 -23.28 -7.93 4.54
N LYS A 252 -22.97 -6.69 4.17
CA LYS A 252 -23.77 -5.88 3.22
C LYS A 252 -23.90 -6.52 1.83
N TYR A 253 -22.83 -7.15 1.34
CA TYR A 253 -22.77 -7.67 -0.03
C TYR A 253 -22.88 -9.21 -0.14
N GLY A 254 -22.66 -9.95 0.95
CA GLY A 254 -22.80 -11.42 0.98
C GLY A 254 -24.25 -11.89 1.00
N VAL A 255 -25.16 -11.12 1.61
CA VAL A 255 -26.61 -11.43 1.68
C VAL A 255 -27.28 -11.48 0.30
N ILE A 256 -26.74 -10.79 -0.70
CA ILE A 256 -27.28 -10.76 -2.07
C ILE A 256 -27.10 -12.11 -2.80
N SER A 257 -26.22 -13.01 -2.31
CA SER A 257 -25.82 -14.23 -3.01
C SER A 257 -26.50 -15.53 -2.55
N LEU A 258 -27.34 -15.52 -1.51
CA LEU A 258 -28.00 -16.72 -0.98
C LEU A 258 -29.50 -16.49 -0.70
N GLY A 259 -30.28 -16.26 -1.76
CA GLY A 259 -31.73 -16.43 -1.74
C GLY A 259 -32.09 -17.77 -2.38
N ASN A 260 -32.36 -18.80 -1.58
CA ASN A 260 -33.00 -20.03 -2.06
C ASN A 260 -34.52 -19.81 -2.12
N ASP A 261 -35.07 -19.70 -3.32
CA ASP A 261 -36.52 -19.81 -3.52
C ASP A 261 -36.95 -21.29 -3.52
N GLN A 262 -38.06 -21.60 -2.87
CA GLN A 262 -38.55 -22.97 -2.61
C GLN A 262 -39.01 -23.76 -3.85
N ASN A 263 -38.62 -23.38 -5.07
CA ASN A 263 -39.09 -24.02 -6.30
C ASN A 263 -38.00 -24.48 -7.29
N GLY A 264 -36.72 -24.56 -6.87
CA GLY A 264 -35.69 -25.28 -7.63
C GLY A 264 -35.43 -24.76 -9.05
N ARG A 265 -35.67 -23.47 -9.30
CA ARG A 265 -35.23 -22.78 -10.52
C ARG A 265 -34.22 -21.70 -10.15
N SER A 266 -33.01 -21.85 -10.67
CA SER A 266 -31.97 -20.83 -10.60
C SER A 266 -32.30 -19.71 -11.58
N GLU A 267 -33.05 -18.70 -11.14
CA GLU A 267 -33.14 -17.40 -11.82
C GLU A 267 -32.38 -16.36 -11.01
N LEU A 268 -31.54 -15.58 -11.71
CA LEU A 268 -30.89 -14.39 -11.18
C LEU A 268 -31.97 -13.35 -10.85
N HIS A 269 -32.42 -13.28 -9.60
CA HIS A 269 -33.23 -12.17 -9.12
C HIS A 269 -32.34 -10.93 -8.93
N GLY A 270 -31.99 -10.30 -10.05
CA GLY A 270 -31.78 -8.85 -10.04
C GLY A 270 -33.12 -8.18 -9.80
N ILE A 271 -33.15 -7.17 -8.94
CA ILE A 271 -34.28 -6.25 -8.86
C ILE A 271 -34.42 -5.62 -10.25
N VAL A 272 -35.37 -6.11 -11.04
CA VAL A 272 -35.89 -5.35 -12.19
C VAL A 272 -36.91 -4.38 -11.61
N PRO A 273 -36.67 -3.06 -11.66
CA PRO A 273 -37.71 -2.10 -11.28
C PRO A 273 -38.88 -2.30 -12.23
N THR A 274 -40.02 -2.70 -11.69
CA THR A 274 -41.29 -2.78 -12.40
C THR A 274 -41.67 -1.42 -12.98
N GLY A 275 -41.98 -1.41 -14.27
CA GLY A 275 -43.03 -0.53 -14.81
C GLY A 275 -42.57 0.78 -15.45
N GLY A 276 -42.26 0.70 -16.74
CA GLY A 276 -42.19 1.86 -17.62
C GLY A 276 -42.00 1.46 -19.07
N ARG A 277 -43.03 0.85 -19.71
CA ARG A 277 -43.05 0.70 -21.17
C ARG A 277 -43.08 2.10 -21.79
N VAL A 278 -41.92 2.61 -22.18
CA VAL A 278 -41.83 3.74 -23.12
C VAL A 278 -41.55 3.16 -24.50
N MET A 279 -42.63 2.97 -25.25
CA MET A 279 -42.56 2.80 -26.69
C MET A 279 -42.17 4.18 -27.25
N ALA A 280 -40.96 4.35 -27.80
CA ALA A 280 -40.58 5.60 -28.43
C ALA A 280 -39.82 5.37 -29.73
N THR A 281 -40.45 5.88 -30.78
CA THR A 281 -39.95 6.09 -32.13
C THR A 281 -38.63 6.87 -32.14
N CYS A 282 -37.79 6.53 -33.11
CA CYS A 282 -36.53 7.17 -33.43
C CYS A 282 -36.68 8.67 -33.70
N ASP A 283 -36.05 9.51 -32.87
CA ASP A 283 -35.66 10.86 -33.27
C ASP A 283 -34.35 11.31 -32.60
N ALA A 284 -33.61 12.16 -33.31
CA ALA A 284 -32.21 12.50 -33.14
C ALA A 284 -31.92 13.32 -31.88
N SER A 285 -31.51 12.66 -30.79
CA SER A 285 -30.80 13.31 -29.67
C SER A 285 -29.84 12.36 -28.94
N ALA A 286 -29.05 11.59 -29.69
CA ALA A 286 -28.18 10.52 -29.16
C ALA A 286 -27.07 10.97 -28.17
N VAL A 287 -26.74 12.27 -28.10
CA VAL A 287 -25.62 12.77 -27.27
C VAL A 287 -26.03 13.06 -25.83
N LYS A 288 -27.30 13.40 -25.58
CA LYS A 288 -27.79 13.70 -24.22
C LYS A 288 -28.13 12.42 -23.45
N TRP A 289 -28.56 11.37 -24.17
CA TRP A 289 -28.87 10.06 -23.59
C TRP A 289 -27.63 9.26 -23.20
N ALA A 290 -26.52 9.38 -23.94
CA ALA A 290 -25.25 8.73 -23.57
C ALA A 290 -24.73 9.20 -22.21
N ARG A 291 -24.91 10.48 -21.85
CA ARG A 291 -24.47 11.00 -20.55
C ARG A 291 -25.33 10.50 -19.39
N VAL A 292 -26.64 10.44 -19.55
CA VAL A 292 -27.56 9.95 -18.49
C VAL A 292 -27.49 8.43 -18.33
N TYR A 293 -27.36 7.66 -19.43
CA TYR A 293 -27.19 6.20 -19.34
C TYR A 293 -25.83 5.81 -18.72
N VAL A 294 -24.76 6.53 -19.04
CA VAL A 294 -23.43 6.30 -18.44
C VAL A 294 -23.38 6.77 -16.99
N GLU A 295 -23.96 7.93 -16.65
CA GLU A 295 -23.96 8.44 -15.28
C GLU A 295 -24.88 7.65 -14.33
N CYS A 296 -26.06 7.19 -14.76
CA CYS A 296 -26.95 6.37 -13.91
C CYS A 296 -26.55 4.89 -13.88
N SER A 297 -26.07 4.31 -14.99
CA SER A 297 -25.70 2.88 -15.00
C SER A 297 -24.31 2.61 -14.39
N ILE A 298 -23.41 3.61 -14.35
CA ILE A 298 -22.13 3.46 -13.63
C ILE A 298 -22.28 3.73 -12.13
N LYS A 299 -23.20 4.60 -11.71
CA LYS A 299 -23.42 4.89 -10.28
C LYS A 299 -24.23 3.82 -9.55
N ASP A 300 -25.19 3.16 -10.19
CA ASP A 300 -26.10 2.26 -9.46
C ASP A 300 -25.94 0.75 -9.76
N SER A 301 -25.23 0.34 -10.82
CA SER A 301 -25.23 -1.08 -11.22
C SER A 301 -23.98 -1.91 -10.85
N PHE A 302 -22.87 -1.30 -10.40
CA PHE A 302 -21.63 -2.07 -10.17
C PHE A 302 -20.75 -1.59 -8.99
N SER A 303 -21.09 -0.48 -8.33
CA SER A 303 -20.44 -0.06 -7.08
C SER A 303 -21.02 -0.86 -5.91
N GLY A 304 -20.33 -1.92 -5.51
CA GLY A 304 -20.66 -2.64 -4.27
C GLY A 304 -21.16 -4.06 -4.43
N LEU A 305 -20.60 -4.86 -5.33
CA LEU A 305 -20.80 -6.33 -5.30
C LEU A 305 -19.51 -7.10 -5.01
N ASP A 306 -18.39 -6.40 -4.89
CA ASP A 306 -17.08 -7.03 -4.77
C ASP A 306 -16.35 -6.55 -3.51
N ASN A 307 -16.03 -7.49 -2.61
CA ASN A 307 -15.18 -7.26 -1.45
C ASN A 307 -13.71 -7.57 -1.80
N THR A 308 -13.29 -7.17 -3.00
CA THR A 308 -11.93 -7.30 -3.52
C THR A 308 -11.12 -6.04 -3.28
N TRP A 309 -9.85 -6.25 -2.95
CA TRP A 309 -8.96 -5.20 -2.51
C TRP A 309 -7.57 -5.35 -3.11
N ILE A 310 -6.90 -4.23 -3.28
CA ILE A 310 -5.50 -4.20 -3.71
C ILE A 310 -4.63 -3.87 -2.50
N ILE A 311 -3.65 -4.72 -2.23
CA ILE A 311 -2.69 -4.61 -1.15
C ILE A 311 -1.35 -4.26 -1.78
N LYS A 312 -0.74 -3.16 -1.34
CA LYS A 312 0.48 -2.62 -1.93
C LYS A 312 1.47 -2.25 -0.83
N PRO A 313 2.77 -2.44 -1.01
CA PRO A 313 3.79 -1.79 -0.18
C PRO A 313 3.70 -0.26 -0.33
N TRP A 314 3.93 0.44 0.79
CA TRP A 314 3.90 1.91 0.82
C TRP A 314 4.97 2.54 -0.09
N ASN A 315 6.18 1.95 -0.11
CA ASN A 315 7.38 2.52 -0.75
C ASN A 315 7.86 1.81 -2.03
N LEU A 316 7.22 0.73 -2.52
CA LEU A 316 7.60 0.12 -3.80
C LEU A 316 6.79 0.67 -4.98
N ALA A 317 7.37 0.57 -6.18
CA ALA A 317 6.76 0.96 -7.44
C ALA A 317 6.71 -0.23 -8.43
N ARG A 318 6.31 0.03 -9.69
CA ARG A 318 6.31 -0.96 -10.80
C ARG A 318 5.44 -2.21 -10.60
N GLY A 319 4.45 -2.14 -9.71
CA GLY A 319 3.57 -3.28 -9.45
C GLY A 319 4.19 -4.37 -8.55
N MET A 320 5.38 -4.14 -8.01
CA MET A 320 6.08 -5.11 -7.20
C MET A 320 5.37 -5.35 -5.86
N ASP A 321 5.27 -6.61 -5.46
CA ASP A 321 4.65 -7.05 -4.21
C ASP A 321 3.21 -6.51 -4.01
N MET A 322 2.50 -6.32 -5.13
CA MET A 322 1.09 -5.98 -5.15
C MET A 322 0.23 -7.23 -5.23
N HIS A 323 -0.80 -7.31 -4.40
CA HIS A 323 -1.72 -8.44 -4.33
C HIS A 323 -3.14 -7.93 -4.53
N VAL A 324 -3.96 -8.67 -5.26
CA VAL A 324 -5.41 -8.43 -5.36
C VAL A 324 -6.11 -9.60 -4.69
N SER A 325 -6.92 -9.33 -3.68
CA SER A 325 -7.54 -10.38 -2.87
C SER A 325 -8.87 -9.96 -2.27
N ASN A 326 -9.76 -10.95 -2.16
CA ASN A 326 -10.99 -10.91 -1.36
C ASN A 326 -10.96 -11.95 -0.23
N ASP A 327 -9.80 -12.52 0.10
CA ASP A 327 -9.62 -13.44 1.22
C ASP A 327 -9.01 -12.67 2.41
N LEU A 328 -9.81 -12.45 3.45
CA LEU A 328 -9.36 -11.74 4.65
C LEU A 328 -8.12 -12.41 5.28
N ARG A 329 -8.05 -13.75 5.26
CA ARG A 329 -6.95 -14.51 5.85
C ARG A 329 -5.66 -14.24 5.11
N GLN A 330 -5.69 -14.22 3.77
CA GLN A 330 -4.56 -13.81 2.95
C GLN A 330 -4.07 -12.42 3.35
N ILE A 331 -5.00 -11.48 3.47
CA ILE A 331 -4.62 -10.07 3.59
C ILE A 331 -4.04 -9.77 4.97
N VAL A 332 -4.58 -10.38 6.02
CA VAL A 332 -3.98 -10.30 7.35
C VAL A 332 -2.56 -10.87 7.33
N ARG A 333 -2.31 -12.00 6.66
CA ARG A 333 -0.96 -12.58 6.56
C ARG A 333 0.01 -11.67 5.80
N LEU A 334 -0.43 -10.96 4.75
CA LEU A 334 0.45 -10.08 3.95
C LEU A 334 1.18 -9.01 4.79
N ILE A 335 0.68 -8.65 5.97
CA ILE A 335 1.31 -7.68 6.89
C ILE A 335 2.66 -8.18 7.41
N GLU A 336 2.84 -9.49 7.51
CA GLU A 336 4.10 -10.11 7.97
C GLU A 336 5.26 -9.88 6.99
N SER A 337 4.95 -9.56 5.73
CA SER A 337 5.95 -9.24 4.71
C SER A 337 6.39 -7.77 4.69
N GLY A 338 5.91 -6.96 5.64
CA GLY A 338 6.25 -5.55 5.80
C GLY A 338 5.03 -4.62 5.68
N PRO A 339 5.21 -3.30 5.87
CA PRO A 339 4.12 -2.35 5.87
C PRO A 339 3.35 -2.33 4.54
N LYS A 340 2.03 -2.48 4.61
CA LYS A 340 1.13 -2.46 3.45
C LYS A 340 0.07 -1.37 3.58
N VAL A 341 -0.17 -0.72 2.45
CA VAL A 341 -1.30 0.16 2.20
C VAL A 341 -2.29 -0.60 1.33
N ARG A 342 -3.57 -0.50 1.66
CA ARG A 342 -4.63 -1.23 0.98
C ARG A 342 -5.69 -0.26 0.47
N SER A 343 -6.12 -0.42 -0.78
CA SER A 343 -7.19 0.38 -1.38
C SER A 343 -8.28 -0.51 -1.96
N SER A 344 -9.53 -0.06 -1.92
CA SER A 344 -10.63 -0.76 -2.59
C SER A 344 -10.42 -0.76 -4.11
N LEU A 345 -10.68 -1.89 -4.77
CA LEU A 345 -10.60 -1.96 -6.24
C LEU A 345 -11.86 -1.35 -6.86
N PHE A 346 -11.71 -0.47 -7.84
CA PHE A 346 -12.82 -0.17 -8.76
C PHE A 346 -12.95 -1.36 -9.72
N SER A 347 -14.03 -2.14 -9.58
CA SER A 347 -14.37 -3.24 -10.48
C SER A 347 -14.70 -2.78 -11.91
N SER A 348 -14.86 -1.46 -12.13
CA SER A 348 -15.24 -0.84 -13.40
C SER A 348 -14.18 0.14 -13.91
N SER A 349 -13.05 -0.40 -14.40
CA SER A 349 -12.14 0.39 -15.25
C SER A 349 -12.76 0.52 -16.64
N GLY A 350 -12.79 1.73 -17.22
CA GLY A 350 -13.25 1.93 -18.59
C GLY A 350 -12.44 1.07 -19.56
N LEU A 351 -13.05 0.00 -20.08
CA LEU A 351 -12.40 -0.89 -21.03
C LEU A 351 -12.29 -0.19 -22.39
N ILE A 352 -11.07 0.11 -22.82
CA ILE A 352 -10.83 0.53 -24.20
C ILE A 352 -11.04 -0.72 -25.06
N PRO A 353 -12.02 -0.73 -25.99
CA PRO A 353 -12.26 -1.91 -26.83
C PRO A 353 -10.99 -2.22 -27.62
N ASN A 354 -10.61 -3.50 -27.61
CA ASN A 354 -9.43 -4.04 -28.28
C ASN A 354 -9.30 -3.43 -29.69
N ARG A 355 -8.28 -2.59 -29.91
CA ARG A 355 -7.82 -2.32 -31.28
C ARG A 355 -7.29 -3.65 -31.81
N ARG A 356 -8.12 -4.36 -32.57
CA ARG A 356 -7.65 -5.44 -33.45
C ARG A 356 -6.48 -4.86 -34.24
N LYS A 357 -5.29 -5.44 -34.05
CA LYS A 357 -4.11 -5.12 -34.87
C LYS A 357 -4.39 -5.48 -36.32
#